data_AF-A0AAJ5BCY1-F1
#
_entry.id   AF-A0AAJ5BCY1-F1
#
_cell.length_a   1.000
_cell.length_b   1.000
_cell.length_c   1.000
_cell.angle_alpha   90.00
_cell.angle_beta   90.00
_cell.angle_gamma   90.00
#
_symmetry.space_group_name_H-M   'P 1'
#
loop_
_entity.id
_entity.type
_entity.pdbx_description
1 polymer ?
#
loop_
_entity_poly.entity_id
_entity_poly.type
_entity_poly.pdbx_seq_one_letter_code
_entity_poly.pdbx_strand_id
1 'polypeptide(L)'
;MKFYYLLPLLILLTSCSSTKALNGKYRSHKAELGFFITELNFKNENDFMFKFYGDLEHTELTGTYKIVDKNVYLKFNKEKGQIESESDSLTTVEILTGNYHNYDLKNESNIDYHLKYKIRENKLFSYRIDNGKLVTKSKYYTNTKKFLLFGSKWKSKKSYLKKIN
;
A
#
# COMPACT_ATOMS: atom_id res chain seq x y z
N MET A 1 -1.95 -53.67 13.26
CA MET A 1 -1.05 -52.53 12.93
C MET A 1 -1.58 -51.30 13.62
N LYS A 2 -0.70 -50.62 14.37
CA LYS A 2 -1.04 -49.63 15.40
C LYS A 2 -1.47 -48.28 14.78
N PHE A 3 -2.73 -47.91 14.99
CA PHE A 3 -3.39 -46.67 14.52
C PHE A 3 -2.90 -45.37 15.20
N TYR A 4 -1.84 -45.42 16.01
CA TYR A 4 -1.42 -44.31 16.88
C TYR A 4 -0.66 -43.18 16.17
N TYR A 5 -0.40 -43.29 14.86
CA TYR A 5 0.31 -42.26 14.08
C TYR A 5 -0.60 -41.21 13.40
N LEU A 6 -1.92 -41.39 13.43
CA LEU A 6 -2.87 -40.46 12.80
C LEU A 6 -3.11 -39.18 13.63
N LEU A 7 -2.96 -39.27 14.95
CA LEU A 7 -3.22 -38.15 15.87
C LEU A 7 -2.19 -37.00 15.77
N PRO A 8 -0.86 -37.22 15.67
CA PRO A 8 0.10 -36.12 15.55
C PRO A 8 0.04 -35.41 14.18
N LEU A 9 -0.44 -36.08 13.12
CA LEU A 9 -0.59 -35.48 11.79
C LEU A 9 -1.72 -34.45 11.75
N LEU A 10 -2.80 -34.66 12.52
CA LEU A 10 -3.94 -33.76 12.58
C LEU A 10 -3.61 -32.44 13.30
N ILE A 11 -2.73 -32.48 14.31
CA ILE A 11 -2.33 -31.32 15.13
C ILE A 11 -1.43 -30.36 14.32
N LEU A 12 -0.70 -30.84 13.31
CA LEU A 12 0.12 -30.00 12.45
C LEU A 12 -0.72 -29.15 11.48
N LEU A 13 -1.91 -29.63 11.09
CA LEU A 13 -2.83 -28.91 10.19
C LEU A 13 -3.56 -27.75 10.87
N THR A 14 -3.62 -27.73 12.20
CA THR A 14 -4.22 -26.63 12.99
C THR A 14 -3.21 -25.55 13.35
N SER A 15 -2.06 -25.49 12.67
CA SER A 15 -1.12 -24.37 12.75
C SER A 15 -1.79 -23.11 12.21
N CYS A 16 -2.59 -22.49 13.09
CA CYS A 16 -3.40 -21.34 12.86
C CYS A 16 -2.50 -20.23 12.33
N SER A 17 -2.68 -19.90 11.05
CA SER A 17 -2.06 -18.74 10.43
C SER A 17 -2.65 -17.51 11.11
N SER A 18 -2.07 -17.10 12.24
CA SER A 18 -2.32 -15.80 12.84
C SER A 18 -2.17 -14.76 11.74
N THR A 19 -3.28 -14.12 11.38
CA THR A 19 -3.28 -12.95 10.51
C THR A 19 -2.42 -11.91 11.23
N LYS A 20 -1.15 -11.77 10.80
CA LYS A 20 -0.22 -10.79 11.39
C LYS A 20 -0.95 -9.47 11.55
N ALA A 21 -0.96 -8.94 12.77
CA ALA A 21 -1.63 -7.69 13.09
C ALA A 21 -1.14 -6.60 12.12
N LEU A 22 -2.07 -6.10 11.30
CA LEU A 22 -1.80 -5.01 10.37
C LEU A 22 -1.40 -3.74 11.14
N ASN A 23 -1.90 -3.58 12.37
CA ASN A 23 -1.68 -2.46 13.27
C ASN A 23 -0.26 -1.90 13.25
N GLY A 24 -0.19 -0.57 13.23
CA GLY A 24 1.06 0.18 13.19
C GLY A 24 1.21 1.00 11.91
N LYS A 25 2.38 1.61 11.79
CA LYS A 25 2.68 2.60 10.77
C LYS A 25 3.49 1.97 9.63
N TYR A 26 3.14 2.31 8.39
CA TYR A 26 3.82 1.88 7.17
C TYR A 26 4.20 3.10 6.37
N ARG A 27 5.44 3.16 5.91
CA ARG A 27 5.95 4.28 5.13
C ARG A 27 6.49 3.80 3.80
N SER A 28 6.34 4.60 2.74
CA SER A 28 6.97 4.33 1.45
C SER A 28 8.46 4.10 1.66
N HIS A 29 8.96 2.98 1.13
CA HIS A 29 10.37 2.62 1.31
C HIS A 29 11.32 3.63 0.65
N LYS A 30 10.82 4.36 -0.34
CA LYS A 30 11.51 5.43 -1.05
C LYS A 30 10.53 6.55 -1.33
N ALA A 31 11.06 7.76 -1.50
CA ALA A 31 10.27 8.86 -2.02
C ALA A 31 9.82 8.55 -3.46
N GLU A 32 8.52 8.67 -3.73
CA GLU A 32 7.97 8.65 -5.07
C GLU A 32 8.41 9.91 -5.81
N LEU A 33 8.86 9.74 -7.06
CA LEU A 33 9.51 10.79 -7.86
C LEU A 33 10.75 11.46 -7.22
N GLY A 34 11.22 10.97 -6.07
CA GLY A 34 12.34 11.55 -5.32
C GLY A 34 11.95 12.55 -4.24
N PHE A 35 10.67 12.93 -4.16
CA PHE A 35 10.21 14.04 -3.31
C PHE A 35 9.04 13.68 -2.39
N PHE A 36 8.21 12.69 -2.76
CA PHE A 36 6.95 12.43 -2.05
C PHE A 36 7.00 11.16 -1.20
N ILE A 37 6.47 11.23 0.01
CA ILE A 37 6.37 10.12 0.96
C ILE A 37 4.91 9.79 1.22
N THR A 38 4.59 8.50 1.22
CA THR A 38 3.29 7.99 1.63
C THR A 38 3.41 7.30 2.98
N GLU A 39 2.50 7.57 3.90
CA GLU A 39 2.39 6.92 5.20
C GLU A 39 0.96 6.41 5.42
N LEU A 40 0.84 5.18 5.92
CA LEU A 40 -0.40 4.60 6.42
C LEU A 40 -0.22 4.28 7.90
N ASN A 41 -1.19 4.66 8.72
CA ASN A 41 -1.22 4.31 10.13
C ASN A 41 -2.52 3.59 10.45
N PHE A 42 -2.42 2.30 10.76
CA PHE A 42 -3.52 1.46 11.20
C PHE A 42 -3.58 1.48 12.73
N LYS A 43 -4.49 2.29 13.28
CA LYS A 43 -4.59 2.50 14.73
C LYS A 43 -5.48 1.47 15.41
N ASN A 44 -6.61 1.16 14.78
CA ASN A 44 -7.67 0.29 15.31
C ASN A 44 -8.01 -0.82 14.29
N GLU A 45 -8.95 -1.69 14.64
CA GLU A 45 -9.32 -2.85 13.81
C GLU A 45 -9.87 -2.48 12.42
N ASN A 46 -10.47 -1.30 12.28
CA ASN A 46 -11.11 -0.88 11.03
C ASN A 46 -10.69 0.50 10.52
N ASP A 47 -9.91 1.27 11.28
CA ASP A 47 -9.59 2.67 10.92
C ASP A 47 -8.13 2.85 10.53
N PHE A 48 -7.91 3.70 9.53
CA PHE A 48 -6.58 4.11 9.12
C PHE A 48 -6.48 5.62 8.88
N MET A 49 -5.25 6.12 9.00
CA MET A 49 -4.86 7.46 8.57
C MET A 49 -3.85 7.33 7.43
N PHE A 50 -4.02 8.12 6.40
CA PHE A 50 -3.15 8.23 5.25
C PHE A 50 -2.51 9.61 5.24
N LYS A 51 -1.20 9.65 5.07
CA LYS A 51 -0.46 10.90 4.83
C LYS A 51 0.28 10.81 3.52
N PHE A 52 0.20 11.84 2.72
CA PHE A 52 1.03 12.04 1.55
C PHE A 52 1.72 13.39 1.69
N TYR A 53 3.04 13.41 1.72
CA TYR A 53 3.78 14.64 1.96
C TYR A 53 5.10 14.70 1.20
N GLY A 54 5.50 15.90 0.81
CA GLY A 54 6.77 16.24 0.15
C GLY A 54 7.08 17.72 0.32
N ASP A 55 8.02 18.25 -0.46
CA ASP A 55 8.51 19.64 -0.29
C ASP A 55 7.41 20.71 -0.47
N LEU A 56 6.34 20.42 -1.22
CA LEU A 56 5.27 21.39 -1.56
C LEU A 56 3.84 20.83 -1.39
N GLU A 57 3.69 19.55 -1.11
CA GLU A 57 2.38 18.90 -0.98
C GLU A 57 2.27 18.23 0.38
N HIS A 58 1.15 18.40 1.07
CA HIS A 58 0.84 17.72 2.33
C HIS A 58 -0.65 17.46 2.41
N THR A 59 -1.03 16.19 2.46
CA THR A 59 -2.42 15.73 2.61
C THR A 59 -2.52 14.69 3.69
N GLU A 60 -3.58 14.81 4.49
CA GLU A 60 -3.97 13.83 5.48
C GLU A 60 -5.42 13.40 5.26
N LEU A 61 -5.61 12.10 5.06
CA LEU A 61 -6.92 11.49 4.88
C LEU A 61 -7.16 10.45 5.96
N THR A 62 -8.43 10.24 6.29
CA THR A 62 -8.87 9.14 7.15
C THR A 62 -9.85 8.26 6.39
N GLY A 63 -9.96 7.02 6.85
CA GLY A 63 -10.84 6.06 6.22
C GLY A 63 -10.96 4.78 7.02
N THR A 64 -11.72 3.87 6.44
CA THR A 64 -11.91 2.52 6.95
C THR A 64 -11.19 1.50 6.08
N TYR A 65 -10.78 0.39 6.66
CA TYR A 65 -10.14 -0.68 5.92
C TYR A 65 -10.76 -2.05 6.22
N LYS A 66 -10.61 -2.96 5.25
CA LYS A 66 -10.99 -4.36 5.38
C LYS A 66 -9.86 -5.26 4.91
N ILE A 67 -9.63 -6.36 5.61
CA ILE A 67 -8.63 -7.36 5.23
C ILE A 67 -9.34 -8.62 4.73
N VAL A 68 -9.04 -9.03 3.48
CA VAL A 68 -9.53 -10.30 2.91
C VAL A 68 -8.41 -10.92 2.08
N ASP A 69 -8.10 -12.20 2.31
CA ASP A 69 -7.10 -12.98 1.56
C ASP A 69 -5.73 -12.31 1.39
N LYS A 70 -5.18 -11.76 2.48
CA LYS A 70 -3.92 -11.01 2.50
C LYS A 70 -3.96 -9.75 1.63
N ASN A 71 -5.13 -9.23 1.32
CA ASN A 71 -5.31 -7.91 0.73
C ASN A 71 -5.92 -6.99 1.77
N VAL A 72 -5.46 -5.75 1.82
CA VAL A 72 -6.12 -4.68 2.55
C VAL A 72 -6.74 -3.72 1.55
N TYR A 73 -8.03 -3.52 1.73
CA TYR A 73 -8.89 -2.63 0.97
C TYR A 73 -9.09 -1.38 1.81
N LEU A 74 -8.71 -0.22 1.28
CA LEU A 74 -8.82 1.07 1.96
C LEU A 74 -9.94 1.88 1.33
N LYS A 75 -10.90 2.33 2.13
CA LYS A 75 -11.97 3.25 1.74
C LYS A 75 -11.79 4.56 2.49
N PHE A 76 -11.48 5.63 1.77
CA PHE A 76 -11.41 6.98 2.35
C PHE A 76 -12.82 7.48 2.70
N ASN A 77 -12.90 8.31 3.74
CA ASN A 77 -14.16 8.94 4.15
C ASN A 77 -14.52 10.16 3.28
N LYS A 78 -13.51 10.82 2.70
CA LYS A 78 -13.72 11.95 1.79
C LYS A 78 -14.01 11.46 0.37
N GLU A 79 -14.92 12.12 -0.32
CA GLU A 79 -15.23 11.83 -1.72
C GLU A 79 -14.35 12.64 -2.69
N LYS A 80 -14.27 12.15 -3.94
CA LYS A 80 -13.51 12.77 -5.02
C LYS A 80 -14.05 14.19 -5.27
N GLY A 81 -13.21 15.21 -5.15
CA GLY A 81 -13.59 16.61 -5.40
C GLY A 81 -14.06 17.39 -4.17
N GLN A 82 -14.10 16.77 -2.99
CA GLN A 82 -14.25 17.54 -1.74
C GLN A 82 -13.02 18.43 -1.53
N ILE A 83 -13.28 19.69 -1.20
CA ILE A 83 -12.28 20.75 -0.99
C ILE A 83 -11.46 20.39 0.26
N GLU A 84 -10.13 20.31 0.14
CA GLU A 84 -9.24 20.07 1.28
C GLU A 84 -9.03 21.33 2.13
N SER A 85 -9.01 22.51 1.48
CA SER A 85 -8.93 23.81 2.15
C SER A 85 -9.64 24.88 1.31
N GLU A 86 -10.52 25.67 1.93
CA GLU A 86 -11.23 26.78 1.28
C GLU A 86 -10.27 27.89 0.79
N SER A 87 -9.03 27.92 1.29
CA SER A 87 -8.04 28.95 0.95
C SER A 87 -7.35 28.77 -0.41
N ASP A 88 -7.19 27.53 -0.88
CA ASP A 88 -6.34 27.22 -2.05
C ASP A 88 -7.07 26.48 -3.17
N SER A 89 -8.38 26.21 -3.03
CA SER A 89 -9.20 25.47 -4.02
C SER A 89 -8.62 24.11 -4.46
N LEU A 90 -7.63 23.57 -3.75
CA LEU A 90 -7.05 22.26 -4.05
C LEU A 90 -8.04 21.17 -3.67
N THR A 91 -8.41 20.37 -4.67
CA THR A 91 -9.29 19.22 -4.46
C THR A 91 -8.47 18.02 -3.99
N THR A 92 -9.09 17.10 -3.24
CA THR A 92 -8.49 15.80 -2.84
C THR A 92 -7.90 15.01 -4.03
N VAL A 93 -8.33 15.34 -5.27
CA VAL A 93 -7.91 14.70 -6.53
C VAL A 93 -6.55 15.20 -7.02
N GLU A 94 -6.22 16.46 -6.76
CA GLU A 94 -4.97 17.07 -7.23
C GLU A 94 -3.78 16.63 -6.38
N ILE A 95 -4.00 16.23 -5.13
CA ILE A 95 -2.92 15.97 -4.16
C ILE A 95 -2.43 14.51 -4.18
N LEU A 96 -3.06 13.63 -4.97
CA LEU A 96 -2.60 12.26 -5.19
C LEU A 96 -1.73 12.13 -6.45
N THR A 97 -0.95 13.18 -6.74
CA THR A 97 -0.19 13.38 -7.98
C THR A 97 0.48 12.09 -8.49
N GLY A 98 0.07 11.68 -9.71
CA GLY A 98 0.71 10.63 -10.50
C GLY A 98 -0.21 9.54 -11.03
N ASN A 99 -1.43 9.38 -10.50
CA ASN A 99 -2.42 8.47 -11.08
C ASN A 99 -3.85 8.88 -10.67
N TYR A 100 -4.50 9.70 -11.49
CA TYR A 100 -5.90 10.14 -11.34
C TYR A 100 -6.90 9.01 -11.01
N HIS A 101 -6.56 7.77 -11.34
CA HIS A 101 -7.37 6.56 -11.10
C HIS A 101 -7.21 5.95 -9.70
N ASN A 102 -6.35 6.50 -8.83
CA ASN A 102 -6.13 5.96 -7.49
C ASN A 102 -7.20 6.38 -6.47
N TYR A 103 -8.05 7.36 -6.78
CA TYR A 103 -9.14 7.81 -5.90
C TYR A 103 -10.54 7.48 -6.42
N ASP A 104 -10.66 6.78 -7.54
CA ASP A 104 -11.97 6.30 -7.97
C ASP A 104 -12.42 5.17 -7.05
N LEU A 105 -13.67 5.27 -6.55
CA LEU A 105 -14.29 4.21 -5.78
C LEU A 105 -14.49 2.98 -6.68
N LYS A 106 -13.91 1.86 -6.28
CA LYS A 106 -13.97 0.57 -6.96
C LYS A 106 -14.73 -0.41 -6.09
N ASN A 107 -15.31 -1.43 -6.72
CA ASN A 107 -15.93 -2.54 -6.02
C ASN A 107 -15.29 -3.85 -6.46
N GLU A 108 -14.93 -4.71 -5.51
CA GLU A 108 -14.48 -6.08 -5.75
C GLU A 108 -15.13 -6.99 -4.72
N SER A 109 -15.89 -7.99 -5.17
CA SER A 109 -16.55 -8.97 -4.30
C SER A 109 -17.37 -8.32 -3.17
N ASN A 110 -18.17 -7.29 -3.48
CA ASN A 110 -18.96 -6.51 -2.53
C ASN A 110 -18.13 -5.74 -1.47
N ILE A 111 -16.88 -5.41 -1.79
CA ILE A 111 -16.03 -4.54 -0.98
C ILE A 111 -15.74 -3.27 -1.77
N ASP A 112 -16.21 -2.14 -1.27
CA ASP A 112 -15.89 -0.83 -1.80
C ASP A 112 -14.52 -0.36 -1.33
N TYR A 113 -13.69 0.14 -2.24
CA TYR A 113 -12.35 0.62 -1.91
C TYR A 113 -11.83 1.64 -2.91
N HIS A 114 -10.92 2.49 -2.46
CA HIS A 114 -10.16 3.42 -3.29
C HIS A 114 -8.79 2.82 -3.63
N LEU A 115 -8.09 2.33 -2.58
CA LEU A 115 -6.77 1.72 -2.67
C LEU A 115 -6.78 0.27 -2.21
N LYS A 116 -5.99 -0.57 -2.87
CA LYS A 116 -5.81 -1.98 -2.52
C LYS A 116 -4.32 -2.31 -2.41
N TYR A 117 -3.94 -2.95 -1.31
CA TYR A 117 -2.58 -3.41 -1.06
C TYR A 117 -2.55 -4.91 -0.79
N LYS A 118 -1.48 -5.59 -1.23
CA LYS A 118 -1.18 -6.96 -0.80
C LYS A 118 -0.25 -6.96 0.40
N ILE A 119 -0.67 -7.65 1.46
CA ILE A 119 0.15 -7.94 2.63
C ILE A 119 1.15 -9.04 2.29
N ARG A 120 2.43 -8.75 2.47
CA ARG A 120 3.49 -9.77 2.48
C ARG A 120 4.52 -9.38 3.53
N GLU A 121 4.72 -10.26 4.50
CA GLU A 121 5.58 -9.97 5.67
C GLU A 121 5.13 -8.66 6.36
N ASN A 122 6.06 -7.72 6.54
CA ASN A 122 5.81 -6.40 7.14
C ASN A 122 5.75 -5.32 6.04
N LYS A 123 5.21 -5.66 4.86
CA LYS A 123 5.16 -4.79 3.69
C LYS A 123 3.78 -4.81 3.03
N LEU A 124 3.39 -3.66 2.50
CA LEU A 124 2.17 -3.46 1.70
C LEU A 124 2.57 -3.13 0.27
N PHE A 125 2.17 -3.98 -0.67
CA PHE A 125 2.47 -3.83 -2.09
C PHE A 125 1.24 -3.31 -2.83
N SER A 126 1.36 -2.21 -3.56
CA SER A 126 0.27 -1.69 -4.39
C SER A 126 0.04 -2.56 -5.64
N TYR A 127 -1.23 -2.70 -6.01
CA TYR A 127 -1.66 -3.36 -7.25
C TYR A 127 -1.74 -2.35 -8.40
N ARG A 128 -1.43 -2.81 -9.62
CA ARG A 128 -1.79 -2.10 -10.85
C ARG A 128 -3.20 -2.52 -11.27
N ILE A 129 -4.06 -1.54 -11.51
CA ILE A 129 -5.51 -1.71 -11.76
C ILE A 129 -5.78 -2.46 -13.08
N ASP A 130 -4.87 -2.37 -14.04
CA ASP A 130 -5.09 -2.81 -15.43
C ASP A 130 -4.99 -4.33 -15.67
N ASN A 131 -4.31 -5.09 -14.81
CA ASN A 131 -4.11 -6.53 -15.06
C ASN A 131 -4.00 -7.40 -13.81
N GLY A 132 -4.28 -6.83 -12.62
CA GLY A 132 -4.14 -7.52 -11.34
C GLY A 132 -2.70 -7.97 -11.01
N LYS A 133 -1.72 -7.65 -11.87
CA LYS A 133 -0.32 -8.00 -11.64
C LYS A 133 0.24 -7.05 -10.59
N LEU A 134 0.81 -7.66 -9.56
CA LEU A 134 1.48 -6.96 -8.49
C LEU A 134 2.62 -6.11 -9.07
N VAL A 135 2.89 -4.99 -8.39
CA VAL A 135 4.11 -4.16 -8.47
C VAL A 135 3.95 -2.91 -9.33
N THR A 136 3.42 -1.86 -8.71
CA THR A 136 3.83 -0.49 -9.03
C THR A 136 5.36 -0.42 -8.93
N LYS A 137 6.02 0.03 -10.00
CA LYS A 137 7.48 0.18 -10.02
C LYS A 137 7.81 1.67 -10.00
N SER A 138 8.59 2.11 -9.03
CA SER A 138 9.16 3.46 -9.03
C SER A 138 10.47 3.45 -9.83
N LYS A 139 10.63 4.47 -10.69
CA LYS A 139 11.92 4.75 -11.34
C LYS A 139 12.84 5.39 -10.31
N TYR A 140 14.10 4.95 -10.27
CA TYR A 140 15.15 5.57 -9.48
C TYR A 140 16.42 5.68 -10.31
N TYR A 141 17.17 6.74 -10.06
CA TYR A 141 18.45 6.98 -10.71
C TYR A 141 19.56 6.17 -10.02
N THR A 142 20.46 5.59 -10.80
CA THR A 142 21.62 4.88 -10.25
C THR A 142 22.85 5.05 -11.13
N ASN A 143 24.00 5.17 -10.47
CA ASN A 143 25.32 5.25 -11.11
C ASN A 143 25.97 3.86 -11.30
N THR A 144 25.20 2.77 -11.19
CA THR A 144 25.73 1.40 -11.30
C THR A 144 26.02 1.01 -12.75
N LYS A 145 27.29 0.66 -13.03
CA LYS A 145 27.83 0.26 -14.34
C LYS A 145 26.90 -0.73 -15.07
N LYS A 146 26.62 -0.48 -16.34
CA LYS A 146 25.93 -1.44 -17.23
C LYS A 146 26.95 -2.34 -17.95
N PHE A 147 28.17 -1.84 -18.18
CA PHE A 147 29.36 -2.52 -18.74
C PHE A 147 30.65 -1.78 -18.30
N LEU A 148 31.82 -2.11 -18.86
CA LEU A 148 33.15 -1.53 -18.56
C LEU A 148 33.20 0.02 -18.56
N LEU A 149 32.27 0.70 -19.22
CA LEU A 149 32.19 2.16 -19.29
C LEU A 149 31.15 2.74 -18.31
N PHE A 150 31.55 3.81 -17.64
CA PHE A 150 30.79 4.56 -16.65
C PHE A 150 29.55 5.21 -17.30
N GLY A 151 28.42 5.22 -16.59
CA GLY A 151 27.20 5.86 -17.08
C GLY A 151 26.04 5.66 -16.12
N SER A 152 25.35 6.74 -15.79
CA SER A 152 24.14 6.73 -14.99
C SER A 152 22.95 6.19 -15.80
N LYS A 153 22.03 5.52 -15.12
CA LYS A 153 20.82 4.99 -15.76
C LYS A 153 19.62 4.99 -14.82
N TRP A 154 18.44 5.11 -15.41
CA TRP A 154 17.19 4.88 -14.72
C TRP A 154 16.96 3.37 -14.55
N LYS A 155 16.68 2.93 -13.33
CA LYS A 155 16.23 1.57 -13.01
C LYS A 155 14.83 1.64 -12.41
N SER A 156 14.05 0.58 -12.58
CA SER A 156 12.73 0.46 -11.97
C SER A 156 12.78 -0.55 -10.82
N LYS A 157 12.35 -0.16 -9.63
CA LYS A 157 12.24 -1.07 -8.46
C LYS A 157 10.79 -1.14 -8.00
N LYS A 158 10.43 -2.25 -7.37
CA LYS A 158 9.12 -2.44 -6.74
C LYS A 158 8.87 -1.35 -5.69
N SER A 159 7.77 -0.62 -5.80
CA SER A 159 7.27 0.27 -4.75
C SER A 159 6.48 -0.54 -3.72
N TYR A 160 6.65 -0.22 -2.45
CA TYR A 160 5.92 -0.80 -1.33
C TYR A 160 6.02 0.10 -0.11
N LEU A 161 5.03 0.00 0.77
CA LEU A 161 5.08 0.57 2.11
C LEU A 161 5.68 -0.46 3.06
N LYS A 162 6.69 -0.08 3.83
CA LYS A 162 7.34 -0.93 4.83
C LYS A 162 6.84 -0.52 6.22
N LYS A 163 6.50 -1.50 7.06
CA LYS A 163 6.20 -1.23 8.47
C LYS A 163 7.41 -0.57 9.13
N ILE A 164 7.16 0.52 9.85
CA ILE A 164 8.13 1.22 10.67
C ILE A 164 7.74 1.04 12.14
N ASN A 165 8.75 0.85 12.99
CA ASN A 165 8.58 0.71 14.43
C ASN A 165 8.35 2.09 15.05
#